data_AF-A0A177LN65-F1
#
_entry.id   AF-A0A177LN65-F1
#
_cell.length_a   1.000
_cell.length_b   1.000
_cell.length_c   1.000
_cell.angle_alpha   90.00
_cell.angle_beta   90.00
_cell.angle_gamma   90.00
#
_symmetry.space_group_name_H-M   'P 1'
#
loop_
_entity.id
_entity.type
_entity.pdbx_description
1 polymer ?
#
loop_
_entity_poly.entity_id
_entity_poly.type
_entity_poly.pdbx_seq_one_letter_code
_entity_poly.pdbx_strand_id
1 'polypeptide(L)'
;MKNLAFLLLLILSGNCALANDGAFFAKGNQLIPISETDISVKKEILTLKKVQNKYIEVTVYYEFFNPKEAKNLTVGFEAFSPEGDVDGAPKNGQHPYMRDFTVELNNQKLKYNIAYVSDSLYNNAGKIKAIDLKKFEGNKSGNYVDFFYVYHFVAHFKKGLNTIKHTYKYDVSGSIDYNYDFEYALSPAKRWGNKQIDDFTLIIDNGDFETFFINKTFFKTANEWKIDGVGKTENVKGTPNAFIEKDALKFHIQKGKIIFKKINFKPDGDLFVYSQNILGFEDLSYLPYSYYQAENIAKPENDLQRKILKNLPFARRGYVFQNPELKTYFENLDWYIPDPKYIPDLNSLTPEEKKWYEKWK
;
A
#
# COMPACT_ATOMS: atom_id res chain seq x y z
N MET A 1 5.25 10.19 53.80
CA MET A 1 4.32 10.97 52.96
C MET A 1 4.93 11.38 51.61
N LYS A 2 6.12 12.02 51.54
CA LYS A 2 6.76 12.38 50.25
C LYS A 2 6.98 11.20 49.28
N ASN A 3 7.39 10.04 49.80
CA ASN A 3 7.64 8.85 48.97
C ASN A 3 6.35 8.20 48.43
N LEU A 4 5.21 8.38 49.13
CA LEU A 4 3.92 7.84 48.70
C LEU A 4 3.33 8.69 47.55
N ALA A 5 3.51 10.01 47.62
CA ALA A 5 3.10 10.93 46.54
C ALA A 5 3.92 10.71 45.26
N PHE A 6 5.21 10.40 45.38
CA PHE A 6 6.07 10.10 44.24
C PHE A 6 5.69 8.76 43.58
N LEU A 7 5.34 7.74 44.38
CA LEU A 7 4.83 6.46 43.88
C LEU A 7 3.48 6.61 43.16
N LEU A 8 2.57 7.42 43.73
CA LEU A 8 1.28 7.75 43.10
C LEU A 8 1.47 8.53 41.78
N LEU A 9 2.45 9.43 41.69
CA LEU A 9 2.79 10.12 40.44
C LEU A 9 3.33 9.17 39.36
N LEU A 10 4.18 8.21 39.74
CA LEU A 10 4.69 7.17 38.83
C LEU A 10 3.58 6.23 38.32
N ILE A 11 2.65 5.85 39.20
CA ILE A 11 1.48 5.01 38.84
C ILE A 11 0.48 5.80 37.98
N LEU A 12 0.32 7.11 38.23
CA LEU A 12 -0.52 7.99 37.40
C LEU A 12 0.11 8.33 36.04
N SER A 13 1.45 8.40 35.93
CA SER A 13 2.13 8.60 34.66
C SER A 13 2.12 7.38 33.73
N GLY A 14 1.96 6.17 34.29
CA GLY A 14 1.92 4.93 33.50
C GLY A 14 0.63 4.70 32.71
N ASN A 15 -0.43 5.48 32.96
CA ASN A 15 -1.74 5.30 32.33
C ASN A 15 -2.04 6.29 31.18
N CYS A 16 -1.09 7.16 30.82
CA CYS A 16 -1.24 8.10 29.70
C CYS A 16 -0.25 7.84 28.55
N ALA A 17 0.54 6.77 28.61
CA ALA A 17 1.33 6.32 27.48
C ALA A 17 0.42 5.51 26.54
N LEU A 18 -0.22 6.20 25.59
CA LEU A 18 -0.64 5.54 24.35
C LEU A 18 0.65 5.30 23.56
N ALA A 19 1.16 4.07 23.56
CA ALA A 19 2.20 3.67 22.63
C ALA A 19 1.59 3.74 21.24
N ASN A 20 1.94 4.76 20.45
CA ASN A 20 1.39 4.97 19.12
C ASN A 20 2.27 4.28 18.06
N ASP A 21 2.36 2.96 18.16
CA ASP A 21 3.33 2.18 17.40
C ASP A 21 2.96 2.07 15.91
N GLY A 22 1.67 2.20 15.56
CA GLY A 22 1.22 2.25 14.16
C GLY A 22 -0.25 1.88 13.94
N ALA A 23 -0.76 2.22 12.77
CA ALA A 23 -2.15 1.98 12.37
C ALA A 23 -2.20 1.16 11.07
N PHE A 24 -2.80 -0.03 11.15
CA PHE A 24 -3.20 -0.81 9.99
C PHE A 24 -4.64 -0.45 9.62
N PHE A 25 -4.84 0.24 8.49
CA PHE A 25 -6.18 0.67 8.09
C PHE A 25 -6.95 -0.38 7.30
N ALA A 26 -6.33 -0.97 6.27
CA ALA A 26 -6.93 -1.99 5.43
C ALA A 26 -5.88 -2.62 4.50
N LYS A 27 -6.29 -3.68 3.79
CA LYS A 27 -5.56 -4.20 2.63
C LYS A 27 -6.46 -4.54 1.47
N GLY A 28 -5.90 -4.50 0.26
CA GLY A 28 -6.59 -4.97 -0.93
C GLY A 28 -6.70 -6.49 -0.99
N ASN A 29 -7.62 -7.01 -1.80
CA ASN A 29 -7.87 -8.43 -1.93
C ASN A 29 -8.42 -8.81 -3.31
N GLN A 30 -8.26 -10.09 -3.67
CA GLN A 30 -8.88 -10.69 -4.84
C GLN A 30 -10.40 -10.79 -4.68
N LEU A 31 -11.11 -10.75 -5.82
CA LEU A 31 -12.44 -11.35 -5.87
C LEU A 31 -12.31 -12.86 -5.72
N ILE A 32 -13.22 -13.47 -4.95
CA ILE A 32 -13.23 -14.91 -4.66
C ILE A 32 -14.61 -15.50 -4.96
N PRO A 33 -14.69 -16.76 -5.40
CA PRO A 33 -15.96 -17.45 -5.50
C PRO A 33 -16.37 -17.95 -4.10
N ILE A 34 -17.63 -17.72 -3.69
CA ILE A 34 -18.14 -18.23 -2.40
C ILE A 34 -18.48 -19.73 -2.49
N SER A 35 -18.50 -20.34 -3.67
CA SER A 35 -18.59 -21.79 -3.81
C SER A 35 -17.54 -22.27 -4.80
N GLU A 36 -17.18 -23.55 -4.72
CA GLU A 36 -16.34 -24.17 -5.75
C GLU A 36 -16.91 -23.91 -7.16
N THR A 37 -16.01 -23.73 -8.13
CA THR A 37 -16.39 -23.35 -9.48
C THR A 37 -15.34 -23.78 -10.49
N ASP A 38 -15.80 -24.16 -11.69
CA ASP A 38 -14.93 -24.38 -12.86
C ASP A 38 -14.58 -23.07 -13.59
N ILE A 39 -15.07 -21.92 -13.11
CA ILE A 39 -14.75 -20.62 -13.69
C ILE A 39 -13.29 -20.28 -13.40
N SER A 40 -12.55 -19.94 -14.44
CA SER A 40 -11.10 -19.69 -14.38
C SER A 40 -10.77 -18.22 -14.58
N VAL A 41 -9.68 -17.76 -13.96
CA VAL A 41 -9.13 -16.40 -14.18
C VAL A 41 -8.16 -16.45 -15.36
N LYS A 42 -8.59 -15.92 -16.50
CA LYS A 42 -7.79 -15.84 -17.72
C LYS A 42 -6.86 -14.64 -17.71
N LYS A 43 -7.33 -13.53 -17.16
CA LYS A 43 -6.53 -12.31 -17.07
C LYS A 43 -6.86 -11.55 -15.82
N GLU A 44 -5.84 -10.92 -15.25
CA GLU A 44 -5.99 -9.91 -14.22
C GLU A 44 -5.03 -8.75 -14.48
N ILE A 45 -5.55 -7.53 -14.46
CA ILE A 45 -4.77 -6.30 -14.42
C ILE A 45 -5.11 -5.60 -13.10
N LEU A 46 -4.21 -5.69 -12.14
CA LEU A 46 -4.27 -5.03 -10.84
C LEU A 46 -3.49 -3.72 -10.90
N THR A 47 -4.15 -2.60 -10.63
CA THR A 47 -3.52 -1.29 -10.51
C THR A 47 -3.70 -0.75 -9.10
N LEU A 48 -2.58 -0.43 -8.46
CA LEU A 48 -2.50 0.19 -7.13
C LEU A 48 -1.86 1.57 -7.28
N LYS A 49 -2.58 2.61 -6.86
CA LYS A 49 -2.10 3.99 -6.95
C LYS A 49 -2.14 4.67 -5.60
N LYS A 50 -0.98 5.05 -5.06
CA LYS A 50 -0.89 5.88 -3.86
C LYS A 50 -1.25 7.31 -4.20
N VAL A 51 -2.17 7.90 -3.44
CA VAL A 51 -2.60 9.28 -3.62
C VAL A 51 -2.30 10.07 -2.35
N GLN A 52 -1.40 11.05 -2.47
CA GLN A 52 -1.09 12.05 -1.44
C GLN A 52 -0.69 11.49 -0.06
N ASN A 53 -0.09 10.28 0.02
CA ASN A 53 0.16 9.57 1.28
C ASN A 53 -1.09 9.41 2.17
N LYS A 54 -2.29 9.37 1.57
CA LYS A 54 -3.55 9.26 2.31
C LYS A 54 -4.31 7.98 2.02
N TYR A 55 -4.33 7.54 0.77
CA TYR A 55 -5.06 6.35 0.38
C TYR A 55 -4.45 5.69 -0.85
N ILE A 56 -4.75 4.41 -1.01
CA ILE A 56 -4.48 3.61 -2.20
C ILE A 56 -5.78 3.52 -3.01
N GLU A 57 -5.76 4.00 -4.25
CA GLU A 57 -6.80 3.72 -5.23
C GLU A 57 -6.50 2.37 -5.89
N VAL A 58 -7.47 1.46 -5.84
CA VAL A 58 -7.39 0.13 -6.44
C VAL A 58 -8.33 0.04 -7.62
N THR A 59 -7.80 -0.42 -8.75
CA THR A 59 -8.60 -0.82 -9.90
C THR A 59 -8.15 -2.20 -10.34
N VAL A 60 -9.10 -3.13 -10.47
CA VAL A 60 -8.82 -4.47 -10.98
C VAL A 60 -9.74 -4.79 -12.12
N TYR A 61 -9.14 -5.21 -13.22
CA TYR A 61 -9.83 -5.74 -14.39
C TYR A 61 -9.54 -7.23 -14.49
N TYR A 62 -10.59 -8.02 -14.67
CA TYR A 62 -10.52 -9.46 -14.83
C TYR A 62 -11.15 -9.91 -16.14
N GLU A 63 -10.57 -10.96 -16.71
CA GLU A 63 -11.23 -11.82 -17.68
C GLU A 63 -11.43 -13.20 -17.06
N PHE A 64 -12.69 -13.58 -16.90
CA PHE A 64 -13.09 -14.89 -16.40
C PHE A 64 -13.62 -15.76 -17.54
N PHE A 65 -13.33 -17.05 -17.51
CA PHE A 65 -13.89 -18.00 -18.46
C PHE A 65 -14.77 -19.04 -17.77
N ASN A 66 -16.05 -19.10 -18.15
CA ASN A 66 -16.98 -20.14 -17.74
C ASN A 66 -17.04 -21.25 -18.82
N PRO A 67 -16.53 -22.47 -18.56
CA PRO A 67 -16.51 -23.54 -19.55
C PRO A 67 -17.89 -24.19 -19.78
N LYS A 68 -18.84 -23.96 -18.87
CA LYS A 68 -20.17 -24.59 -18.87
C LYS A 68 -21.26 -23.58 -19.27
N GLU A 69 -22.50 -24.03 -19.24
CA GLU A 69 -23.66 -23.17 -19.46
C GLU A 69 -23.72 -22.01 -18.45
N ALA A 70 -24.52 -20.99 -18.79
CA ALA A 70 -24.64 -19.80 -17.97
C ALA A 70 -25.11 -20.13 -16.55
N LYS A 71 -24.50 -19.50 -15.54
CA LYS A 71 -24.84 -19.74 -14.14
C LYS A 71 -24.68 -18.50 -13.28
N ASN A 72 -25.45 -18.46 -12.20
CA ASN A 72 -25.26 -17.48 -11.13
C ASN A 72 -24.22 -18.01 -10.14
N LEU A 73 -23.32 -17.15 -9.72
CA LEU A 73 -22.32 -17.43 -8.70
C LEU A 73 -22.26 -16.24 -7.73
N THR A 74 -22.30 -16.51 -6.43
CA THR A 74 -21.98 -15.50 -5.43
C THR A 74 -20.48 -15.28 -5.41
N VAL A 75 -20.07 -14.04 -5.67
CA VAL A 75 -18.66 -13.60 -5.62
C VAL A 75 -18.50 -12.71 -4.40
N GLY A 76 -17.41 -12.91 -3.66
CA GLY A 76 -17.05 -12.14 -2.48
C GLY A 76 -15.77 -11.34 -2.65
N PHE A 77 -15.62 -10.36 -1.79
CA PHE A 77 -14.42 -9.57 -1.56
C PHE A 77 -14.25 -9.45 -0.04
N GLU A 78 -13.18 -10.04 0.48
CA GLU A 78 -12.86 -10.03 1.92
C GLU A 78 -12.09 -8.75 2.26
N ALA A 79 -12.67 -7.88 3.07
CA ALA A 79 -12.02 -6.71 3.63
C ALA A 79 -11.75 -6.94 5.12
N PHE A 80 -10.49 -7.21 5.45
CA PHE A 80 -10.03 -7.43 6.82
C PHE A 80 -10.10 -6.15 7.64
N SER A 81 -10.39 -6.29 8.93
CA SER A 81 -10.61 -5.15 9.82
C SER A 81 -9.32 -4.40 10.16
N PRO A 82 -9.41 -3.11 10.50
CA PRO A 82 -8.29 -2.32 10.97
C PRO A 82 -7.79 -2.82 12.33
N GLU A 83 -6.50 -2.62 12.60
CA GLU A 83 -5.83 -2.99 13.85
C GLU A 83 -4.74 -1.97 14.20
N GLY A 84 -4.36 -1.89 15.48
CA GLY A 84 -3.38 -0.92 15.97
C GLY A 84 -4.04 0.40 16.38
N ASP A 85 -3.37 1.53 16.17
CA ASP A 85 -3.81 2.86 16.65
C ASP A 85 -4.91 3.49 15.78
N VAL A 86 -6.02 2.77 15.64
CA VAL A 86 -7.10 3.10 14.73
C VAL A 86 -8.42 2.51 15.22
N ASP A 87 -9.56 3.19 15.02
CA ASP A 87 -10.87 2.63 15.40
C ASP A 87 -11.37 1.64 14.34
N GLY A 88 -11.44 0.36 14.69
CA GLY A 88 -11.95 -0.72 13.85
C GLY A 88 -13.48 -0.75 13.70
N ALA A 89 -14.22 0.09 14.44
CA ALA A 89 -15.67 0.11 14.41
C ALA A 89 -16.24 0.39 13.01
N PRO A 90 -17.31 -0.30 12.58
CA PRO A 90 -17.94 -0.04 11.28
C PRO A 90 -18.48 1.38 11.16
N LYS A 91 -18.28 2.02 9.99
CA LYS A 91 -18.92 3.30 9.66
C LYS A 91 -20.09 3.07 8.71
N ASN A 92 -21.30 3.39 9.16
CA ASN A 92 -22.54 3.26 8.38
C ASN A 92 -22.74 1.85 7.78
N GLY A 93 -22.40 0.81 8.54
CA GLY A 93 -22.54 -0.57 8.07
C GLY A 93 -21.37 -1.08 7.21
N GLN A 94 -20.32 -0.28 7.02
CA GLN A 94 -19.22 -0.55 6.09
C GLN A 94 -17.86 -0.55 6.79
N HIS A 95 -16.84 -1.02 6.07
CA HIS A 95 -15.46 -0.93 6.50
C HIS A 95 -15.06 0.55 6.73
N PRO A 96 -14.51 0.92 7.89
CA PRO A 96 -14.31 2.33 8.27
C PRO A 96 -13.29 3.09 7.43
N TYR A 97 -12.39 2.37 6.76
CA TYR A 97 -11.30 2.92 5.94
C TYR A 97 -11.25 2.38 4.52
N MET A 98 -12.33 1.73 4.05
CA MET A 98 -12.48 1.35 2.65
C MET A 98 -13.78 1.93 2.12
N ARG A 99 -13.70 2.53 0.93
CA ARG A 99 -14.77 3.35 0.37
C ARG A 99 -14.79 3.25 -1.15
N ASP A 100 -15.91 3.67 -1.71
CA ASP A 100 -16.16 3.70 -3.15
C ASP A 100 -15.99 2.33 -3.82
N PHE A 101 -16.40 1.25 -3.14
CA PHE A 101 -16.42 -0.09 -3.72
C PHE A 101 -17.45 -0.14 -4.86
N THR A 102 -16.99 -0.44 -6.08
CA THR A 102 -17.85 -0.63 -7.25
C THR A 102 -17.49 -1.93 -7.94
N VAL A 103 -18.47 -2.55 -8.59
CA VAL A 103 -18.26 -3.74 -9.41
C VAL A 103 -19.14 -3.70 -10.65
N GLU A 104 -18.53 -4.00 -11.79
CA GLU A 104 -19.15 -4.06 -13.11
C GLU A 104 -18.87 -5.43 -13.73
N LEU A 105 -19.91 -6.13 -14.18
CA LEU A 105 -19.82 -7.38 -14.92
C LEU A 105 -20.31 -7.15 -16.34
N ASN A 106 -19.48 -7.42 -17.34
CA ASN A 106 -19.81 -7.22 -18.76
C ASN A 106 -20.39 -5.81 -19.03
N ASN A 107 -19.76 -4.78 -18.47
CA ASN A 107 -20.16 -3.36 -18.53
C ASN A 107 -21.49 -3.01 -17.81
N GLN A 108 -22.04 -3.92 -17.00
CA GLN A 108 -23.22 -3.66 -16.18
C GLN A 108 -22.83 -3.53 -14.70
N LYS A 109 -23.16 -2.40 -14.08
CA LYS A 109 -22.96 -2.19 -12.63
C LYS A 109 -23.81 -3.17 -11.83
N LEU A 110 -23.17 -3.86 -10.89
CA LEU A 110 -23.86 -4.75 -9.95
C LEU A 110 -24.05 -4.07 -8.61
N LYS A 111 -25.15 -4.41 -7.93
CA LYS A 111 -25.34 -4.10 -6.52
C LYS A 111 -24.61 -5.17 -5.69
N TYR A 112 -24.10 -4.77 -4.53
CA TYR A 112 -23.49 -5.66 -3.56
C TYR A 112 -24.17 -5.51 -2.20
N ASN A 113 -23.99 -6.52 -1.36
CA ASN A 113 -24.34 -6.51 0.05
C ASN A 113 -23.05 -6.65 0.89
N ILE A 114 -23.14 -6.30 2.17
CA ILE A 114 -22.03 -6.43 3.11
C ILE A 114 -22.48 -7.40 4.20
N ALA A 115 -21.69 -8.44 4.43
CA ALA A 115 -21.83 -9.34 5.56
C ALA A 115 -20.69 -9.13 6.54
N TYR A 116 -21.00 -9.13 7.82
CA TYR A 116 -20.01 -9.24 8.89
C TYR A 116 -19.75 -10.72 9.15
N VAL A 117 -18.50 -11.11 9.35
CA VAL A 117 -18.11 -12.50 9.57
C VAL A 117 -17.04 -12.61 10.64
N SER A 118 -17.09 -13.66 11.46
CA SER A 118 -16.19 -13.83 12.62
C SER A 118 -14.79 -14.34 12.26
N ASP A 119 -14.69 -15.12 11.18
CA ASP A 119 -13.48 -15.87 10.84
C ASP A 119 -13.50 -16.31 9.37
N SER A 120 -12.39 -16.85 8.89
CA SER A 120 -12.22 -17.32 7.51
C SER A 120 -13.07 -18.54 7.13
N LEU A 121 -13.75 -19.19 8.08
CA LEU A 121 -14.66 -20.32 7.85
C LEU A 121 -16.11 -19.85 7.64
N TYR A 122 -16.32 -18.55 7.43
CA TYR A 122 -17.64 -17.97 7.15
C TYR A 122 -18.35 -18.57 5.93
N ASN A 123 -17.58 -19.11 4.99
CA ASN A 123 -18.14 -19.72 3.80
C ASN A 123 -18.57 -21.17 4.08
N ASN A 124 -19.87 -21.43 4.02
CA ASN A 124 -20.45 -22.76 4.11
C ASN A 124 -21.16 -23.12 2.80
N ALA A 125 -20.43 -23.81 1.90
CA ALA A 125 -20.96 -24.33 0.65
C ALA A 125 -21.75 -23.30 -0.20
N GLY A 126 -21.22 -22.09 -0.36
CA GLY A 126 -21.89 -21.03 -1.12
C GLY A 126 -22.77 -20.10 -0.28
N LYS A 127 -22.96 -20.38 1.01
CA LYS A 127 -23.69 -19.51 1.95
C LYS A 127 -22.71 -18.80 2.87
N ILE A 128 -22.88 -17.49 3.00
CA ILE A 128 -22.11 -16.66 3.93
C ILE A 128 -22.77 -16.75 5.30
N LYS A 129 -22.03 -17.27 6.29
CA LYS A 129 -22.39 -17.28 7.71
C LYS A 129 -22.16 -15.88 8.30
N ALA A 130 -23.11 -14.98 8.02
CA ALA A 130 -23.07 -13.63 8.54
C ALA A 130 -23.36 -13.59 10.05
N ILE A 131 -22.71 -12.69 10.78
CA ILE A 131 -23.04 -12.37 12.16
C ILE A 131 -24.11 -11.27 12.21
N ASP A 132 -25.03 -11.38 13.17
CA ASP A 132 -25.93 -10.30 13.55
C ASP A 132 -25.22 -9.43 14.58
N LEU A 133 -24.74 -8.25 14.17
CA LEU A 133 -24.01 -7.33 15.06
C LEU A 133 -24.80 -6.96 16.33
N LYS A 134 -26.14 -7.03 16.34
CA LYS A 134 -26.92 -6.76 17.55
C LYS A 134 -26.78 -7.88 18.59
N LYS A 135 -26.60 -9.12 18.15
CA LYS A 135 -26.49 -10.33 18.99
C LYS A 135 -25.06 -10.84 19.13
N PHE A 136 -24.13 -10.30 18.36
CA PHE A 136 -22.73 -10.70 18.39
C PHE A 136 -22.10 -10.37 19.75
N GLU A 137 -21.39 -11.32 20.35
CA GLU A 137 -20.80 -11.16 21.69
C GLU A 137 -19.34 -10.68 21.65
N GLY A 138 -18.68 -10.77 20.49
CA GLY A 138 -17.31 -10.27 20.30
C GLY A 138 -17.22 -8.75 20.28
N ASN A 139 -15.99 -8.24 20.34
CA ASN A 139 -15.68 -6.81 20.33
C ASN A 139 -16.09 -6.16 19.00
N LYS A 140 -16.65 -4.94 19.09
CA LYS A 140 -17.23 -4.20 17.96
C LYS A 140 -16.72 -2.77 17.83
N SER A 141 -15.80 -2.37 18.70
CA SER A 141 -15.32 -0.98 18.78
C SER A 141 -13.90 -0.90 19.29
N GLY A 142 -13.26 0.23 19.01
CA GLY A 142 -11.88 0.47 19.42
C GLY A 142 -10.90 -0.22 18.48
N ASN A 143 -9.69 -0.43 18.97
CA ASN A 143 -8.52 -0.76 18.16
C ASN A 143 -8.45 -2.20 17.63
N TYR A 144 -9.45 -3.01 17.97
CA TYR A 144 -9.54 -4.40 17.57
C TYR A 144 -11.02 -4.82 17.56
N VAL A 145 -11.48 -5.44 16.47
CA VAL A 145 -12.86 -5.93 16.36
C VAL A 145 -12.86 -7.40 15.96
N ASP A 146 -13.77 -8.20 16.52
CA ASP A 146 -13.78 -9.66 16.37
C ASP A 146 -14.50 -10.14 15.10
N PHE A 147 -14.48 -9.32 14.05
CA PHE A 147 -15.09 -9.64 12.77
C PHE A 147 -14.39 -8.90 11.65
N PHE A 148 -14.66 -9.32 10.41
CA PHE A 148 -14.32 -8.58 9.21
C PHE A 148 -15.50 -8.57 8.23
N TYR A 149 -15.29 -8.00 7.05
CA TYR A 149 -16.34 -7.70 6.10
C TYR A 149 -16.20 -8.56 4.85
N VAL A 150 -17.33 -9.07 4.36
CA VAL A 150 -17.42 -9.70 3.04
C VAL A 150 -18.39 -8.90 2.21
N TYR A 151 -17.86 -8.14 1.25
CA TYR A 151 -18.64 -7.49 0.22
C TYR A 151 -18.99 -8.54 -0.82
N HIS A 152 -20.26 -8.80 -1.06
CA HIS A 152 -20.68 -9.89 -1.94
C HIS A 152 -21.81 -9.51 -2.89
N PHE A 153 -21.80 -10.13 -4.07
CA PHE A 153 -22.78 -9.89 -5.12
C PHE A 153 -23.01 -11.17 -5.92
N VAL A 154 -24.17 -11.26 -6.57
CA VAL A 154 -24.46 -12.37 -7.49
C VAL A 154 -23.98 -11.95 -8.88
N ALA A 155 -23.08 -12.75 -9.45
CA ALA A 155 -22.57 -12.58 -10.81
C ALA A 155 -23.21 -13.62 -11.73
N HIS A 156 -23.82 -13.16 -12.83
CA HIS A 156 -24.37 -14.02 -13.87
C HIS A 156 -23.34 -14.26 -14.97
N PHE A 157 -22.58 -15.35 -14.86
CA PHE A 157 -21.55 -15.70 -15.84
C PHE A 157 -22.19 -16.37 -17.06
N LYS A 158 -22.11 -15.74 -18.23
CA LYS A 158 -22.44 -16.41 -19.50
C LYS A 158 -21.40 -17.49 -19.82
N LYS A 159 -21.75 -18.47 -20.65
CA LYS A 159 -20.77 -19.41 -21.21
C LYS A 159 -19.68 -18.64 -21.96
N GLY A 160 -18.43 -19.06 -21.77
CA GLY A 160 -17.26 -18.39 -22.36
C GLY A 160 -16.75 -17.21 -21.53
N LEU A 161 -16.26 -16.18 -22.22
CA LEU A 161 -15.56 -15.04 -21.63
C LEU A 161 -16.52 -14.04 -20.95
N ASN A 162 -16.16 -13.62 -19.75
CA ASN A 162 -16.83 -12.57 -18.97
C ASN A 162 -15.79 -11.58 -18.47
N THR A 163 -16.13 -10.29 -18.46
CA THR A 163 -15.25 -9.25 -17.90
C THR A 163 -15.81 -8.75 -16.58
N ILE A 164 -14.95 -8.62 -15.57
CA ILE A 164 -15.31 -7.95 -14.32
C ILE A 164 -14.32 -6.82 -14.08
N LYS A 165 -14.84 -5.64 -13.74
CA LYS A 165 -14.03 -4.53 -13.23
C LYS A 165 -14.53 -4.19 -11.84
N HIS A 166 -13.63 -4.11 -10.86
CA HIS A 166 -13.95 -3.51 -9.57
C HIS A 166 -13.01 -2.36 -9.24
N THR A 167 -13.47 -1.45 -8.40
CA THR A 167 -12.67 -0.34 -7.87
C THR A 167 -13.01 -0.12 -6.42
N TYR A 168 -12.04 0.35 -5.65
CA TYR A 168 -12.24 0.85 -4.30
C TYR A 168 -11.02 1.69 -3.92
N LYS A 169 -11.11 2.41 -2.81
CA LYS A 169 -9.93 3.01 -2.19
C LYS A 169 -9.92 2.72 -0.71
N TYR A 170 -8.72 2.59 -0.16
CA TYR A 170 -8.54 2.43 1.27
C TYR A 170 -7.41 3.31 1.79
N ASP A 171 -7.52 3.71 3.06
CA ASP A 171 -6.54 4.58 3.71
C ASP A 171 -5.19 3.85 3.80
N VAL A 172 -4.09 4.57 3.55
CA VAL A 172 -2.75 3.98 3.58
C VAL A 172 -2.29 3.82 5.03
N SER A 173 -1.77 2.63 5.37
CA SER A 173 -1.23 2.32 6.69
C SER A 173 0.12 2.99 6.92
N GLY A 174 0.53 3.06 8.18
CA GLY A 174 1.83 3.58 8.57
C GLY A 174 2.11 3.33 10.05
N SER A 175 3.37 3.51 10.43
CA SER A 175 3.86 3.25 11.78
C SER A 175 5.04 4.16 12.11
N ILE A 176 5.64 3.99 13.29
CA ILE A 176 6.91 4.65 13.58
C ILE A 176 8.02 4.21 12.60
N ASP A 177 8.00 2.95 12.14
CA ASP A 177 8.97 2.39 11.21
C ASP A 177 8.66 2.75 9.75
N TYR A 178 7.37 2.87 9.40
CA TYR A 178 6.91 3.07 8.03
C TYR A 178 6.27 4.44 7.84
N ASN A 179 6.85 5.24 6.94
CA ASN A 179 6.21 6.45 6.41
C ASN A 179 4.87 6.09 5.74
N TYR A 180 4.83 4.93 5.07
CA TYR A 180 3.59 4.26 4.70
C TYR A 180 3.84 2.78 4.41
N ASP A 181 2.79 1.99 4.50
CA ASP A 181 2.73 0.62 3.99
C ASP A 181 1.34 0.29 3.43
N PHE A 182 1.30 -0.69 2.53
CA PHE A 182 0.05 -1.27 2.06
C PHE A 182 0.23 -2.70 1.52
N GLU A 183 -0.86 -3.46 1.63
CA GLU A 183 -0.92 -4.86 1.23
C GLU A 183 -1.95 -5.12 0.13
N TYR A 184 -1.71 -6.20 -0.63
CA TYR A 184 -2.73 -6.81 -1.46
C TYR A 184 -2.64 -8.34 -1.38
N ALA A 185 -3.72 -8.99 -0.95
CA ALA A 185 -3.79 -10.45 -0.90
C ALA A 185 -3.93 -11.01 -2.33
N LEU A 186 -2.92 -11.75 -2.79
CA LEU A 186 -2.85 -12.38 -4.12
C LEU A 186 -3.20 -13.86 -4.06
N SER A 187 -2.82 -14.52 -2.96
CA SER A 187 -3.04 -15.94 -2.73
C SER A 187 -4.51 -16.42 -2.87
N PRO A 188 -5.55 -15.60 -2.58
CA PRO A 188 -6.94 -16.03 -2.76
C PRO A 188 -7.35 -16.25 -4.22
N ALA A 189 -6.56 -15.80 -5.20
CA ALA A 189 -6.79 -16.12 -6.62
C ALA A 189 -6.81 -17.65 -6.87
N LYS A 190 -6.13 -18.43 -6.02
CA LYS A 190 -6.09 -19.89 -6.10
C LYS A 190 -7.45 -20.56 -5.79
N ARG A 191 -8.45 -19.79 -5.32
CA ARG A 191 -9.81 -20.29 -5.04
C ARG A 191 -10.67 -20.42 -6.32
N TRP A 192 -10.23 -19.85 -7.45
CA TRP A 192 -10.88 -20.02 -8.75
C TRP A 192 -10.48 -21.36 -9.41
N GLY A 193 -11.25 -21.79 -10.42
CA GLY A 193 -11.18 -23.14 -10.97
C GLY A 193 -9.83 -23.56 -11.56
N ASN A 194 -9.05 -22.63 -12.10
CA ASN A 194 -7.70 -22.89 -12.60
C ASN A 194 -6.61 -22.80 -11.52
N LYS A 195 -6.95 -22.39 -10.29
CA LYS A 195 -6.01 -22.24 -9.15
C LYS A 195 -4.78 -21.37 -9.45
N GLN A 196 -4.92 -20.46 -10.42
CA GLN A 196 -3.87 -19.57 -10.92
C GLN A 196 -4.52 -18.40 -11.68
N ILE A 197 -3.69 -17.47 -12.16
CA ILE A 197 -4.09 -16.43 -13.11
C ILE A 197 -3.30 -16.65 -14.40
N ASP A 198 -3.97 -16.86 -15.54
CA ASP A 198 -3.27 -17.24 -16.77
C ASP A 198 -2.42 -16.08 -17.35
N ASP A 199 -2.89 -14.83 -17.28
CA ASP A 199 -2.15 -13.60 -17.63
C ASP A 199 -2.30 -12.55 -16.52
N PHE A 200 -1.26 -12.38 -15.69
CA PHE A 200 -1.26 -11.42 -14.59
C PHE A 200 -0.41 -10.20 -14.91
N THR A 201 -0.96 -9.02 -14.65
CA THR A 201 -0.25 -7.74 -14.66
C THR A 201 -0.53 -6.97 -13.36
N LEU A 202 0.53 -6.63 -12.63
CA LEU A 202 0.50 -5.73 -11.48
C LEU A 202 1.15 -4.40 -11.86
N ILE A 203 0.44 -3.31 -11.61
CA ILE A 203 0.89 -1.94 -11.84
C ILE A 203 0.86 -1.20 -10.51
N ILE A 204 1.99 -0.64 -10.10
CA ILE A 204 2.11 0.17 -8.87
C ILE A 204 2.58 1.57 -9.24
N ASP A 205 1.77 2.57 -8.90
CA ASP A 205 2.07 3.98 -9.03
C ASP A 205 2.09 4.59 -7.61
N ASN A 206 3.30 4.71 -7.04
CA ASN A 206 3.47 5.30 -5.71
C ASN A 206 3.60 6.83 -5.74
N GLY A 207 3.60 7.43 -6.94
CA GLY A 207 3.89 8.85 -7.15
C GLY A 207 5.38 9.14 -7.39
N ASP A 208 5.66 10.42 -7.63
CA ASP A 208 6.97 10.94 -8.00
C ASP A 208 7.86 11.15 -6.76
N PHE A 209 9.17 11.01 -6.96
CA PHE A 209 10.23 11.15 -5.95
C PHE A 209 10.07 10.20 -4.77
N GLU A 210 9.81 8.92 -5.02
CA GLU A 210 9.51 7.95 -3.98
C GLU A 210 10.62 6.90 -3.83
N THR A 211 10.96 6.60 -2.57
CA THR A 211 11.74 5.42 -2.20
C THR A 211 10.82 4.45 -1.47
N PHE A 212 10.71 3.23 -1.99
CA PHE A 212 9.88 2.19 -1.38
C PHE A 212 10.43 0.80 -1.67
N PHE A 213 9.94 -0.17 -0.93
CA PHE A 213 10.36 -1.55 -0.94
C PHE A 213 9.19 -2.46 -1.28
N ILE A 214 9.50 -3.58 -1.92
CA ILE A 214 8.55 -4.68 -2.12
C ILE A 214 9.21 -5.97 -1.65
N ASN A 215 8.57 -6.66 -0.71
CA ASN A 215 9.05 -7.96 -0.22
C ASN A 215 8.99 -9.02 -1.35
N LYS A 216 10.03 -9.85 -1.44
CA LYS A 216 10.12 -10.95 -2.43
C LYS A 216 9.27 -12.14 -2.02
N THR A 217 7.96 -12.03 -2.21
CA THR A 217 6.99 -13.09 -1.86
C THR A 217 6.53 -13.90 -3.07
N PHE A 218 6.46 -13.30 -4.25
CA PHE A 218 6.00 -13.94 -5.50
C PHE A 218 6.89 -13.68 -6.72
N PHE A 219 8.03 -13.02 -6.52
CA PHE A 219 9.04 -12.71 -7.54
C PHE A 219 10.44 -12.89 -6.95
N LYS A 220 11.46 -13.03 -7.81
CA LYS A 220 12.82 -13.36 -7.40
C LYS A 220 13.81 -12.23 -7.61
N THR A 221 13.68 -11.50 -8.72
CA THR A 221 14.72 -10.53 -9.16
C THR A 221 14.12 -9.25 -9.72
N ALA A 222 14.95 -8.20 -9.76
CA ALA A 222 14.60 -6.91 -10.36
C ALA A 222 14.21 -7.00 -11.84
N ASN A 223 14.76 -7.97 -12.59
CA ASN A 223 14.51 -8.12 -14.03
C ASN A 223 13.07 -8.55 -14.35
N GLU A 224 12.31 -9.01 -13.35
CA GLU A 224 10.87 -9.32 -13.50
C GLU A 224 9.99 -8.05 -13.42
N TRP A 225 10.57 -6.91 -13.07
CA TRP A 225 9.90 -5.63 -12.96
C TRP A 225 10.36 -4.68 -14.07
N LYS A 226 9.41 -3.98 -14.68
CA LYS A 226 9.67 -2.85 -15.57
C LYS A 226 9.40 -1.55 -14.82
N ILE A 227 10.36 -0.64 -14.84
CA ILE A 227 10.12 0.77 -14.51
C ILE A 227 9.63 1.46 -15.80
N ASP A 228 8.42 1.98 -15.78
CA ASP A 228 7.79 2.74 -16.86
C ASP A 228 7.82 4.24 -16.49
N GLY A 229 9.00 4.84 -16.70
CA GLY A 229 9.31 6.19 -16.25
C GLY A 229 10.80 6.35 -15.98
N VAL A 230 11.15 7.19 -15.00
CA VAL A 230 12.53 7.44 -14.56
C VAL A 230 12.69 6.92 -13.13
N GLY A 231 13.63 6.01 -12.93
CA GLY A 231 13.93 5.43 -11.63
C GLY A 231 14.97 4.33 -11.72
N LYS A 232 15.32 3.78 -10.57
CA LYS A 232 16.24 2.64 -10.46
C LYS A 232 15.77 1.69 -9.36
N THR A 233 16.28 0.47 -9.39
CA THR A 233 15.94 -0.57 -8.43
C THR A 233 17.16 -1.39 -8.06
N GLU A 234 17.18 -1.90 -6.84
CA GLU A 234 18.24 -2.76 -6.33
C GLU A 234 17.69 -3.86 -5.41
N ASN A 235 18.46 -4.95 -5.29
CA ASN A 235 18.14 -6.02 -4.36
C ASN A 235 18.60 -5.64 -2.97
N VAL A 236 17.74 -5.87 -1.98
CA VAL A 236 18.08 -5.72 -0.57
C VAL A 236 17.88 -7.05 0.13
N LYS A 237 18.88 -7.45 0.91
CA LYS A 237 18.83 -8.71 1.67
C LYS A 237 18.19 -8.45 3.03
N GLY A 238 17.22 -9.28 3.38
CA GLY A 238 16.57 -9.25 4.69
C GLY A 238 17.51 -9.72 5.79
N THR A 239 17.41 -9.10 6.96
CA THR A 239 18.08 -9.54 8.18
C THR A 239 17.05 -9.72 9.28
N PRO A 240 16.95 -10.89 9.94
CA PRO A 240 16.02 -11.08 11.04
C PRO A 240 16.17 -10.02 12.13
N ASN A 241 15.06 -9.50 12.64
CA ASN A 241 14.99 -8.44 13.65
C ASN A 241 15.64 -7.11 13.24
N ALA A 242 15.73 -6.82 11.94
CA ALA A 242 16.15 -5.52 11.40
C ALA A 242 14.96 -4.82 10.71
N PHE A 243 15.08 -3.51 10.45
CA PHE A 243 14.05 -2.74 9.74
C PHE A 243 13.67 -3.31 8.36
N ILE A 244 14.55 -4.12 7.75
CA ILE A 244 14.28 -4.89 6.54
C ILE A 244 14.46 -6.37 6.88
N GLU A 245 13.37 -7.02 7.29
CA GLU A 245 13.42 -8.43 7.74
C GLU A 245 13.48 -9.44 6.59
N LYS A 246 12.86 -9.10 5.46
CA LYS A 246 12.72 -9.99 4.30
C LYS A 246 13.52 -9.47 3.13
N ASP A 247 14.01 -10.39 2.30
CA ASP A 247 14.58 -10.01 1.02
C ASP A 247 13.55 -9.19 0.23
N ALA A 248 14.00 -8.07 -0.33
CA ALA A 248 13.15 -7.10 -0.98
C ALA A 248 13.80 -6.57 -2.27
N LEU A 249 13.01 -5.89 -3.08
CA LEU A 249 13.51 -4.91 -4.02
C LEU A 249 13.25 -3.52 -3.45
N LYS A 250 14.27 -2.67 -3.50
CA LYS A 250 14.15 -1.25 -3.23
C LYS A 250 14.03 -0.52 -4.56
N PHE A 251 13.08 0.40 -4.65
CA PHE A 251 12.84 1.23 -5.81
C PHE A 251 13.06 2.69 -5.43
N HIS A 252 13.75 3.42 -6.30
CA HIS A 252 13.84 4.86 -6.31
C HIS A 252 13.16 5.36 -7.58
N ILE A 253 11.96 5.92 -7.47
CA ILE A 253 11.16 6.36 -8.60
C ILE A 253 11.15 7.89 -8.62
N GLN A 254 11.80 8.47 -9.62
CA GLN A 254 11.71 9.90 -9.89
C GLN A 254 10.34 10.24 -10.45
N LYS A 255 9.89 9.46 -11.44
CA LYS A 255 8.61 9.67 -12.12
C LYS A 255 8.12 8.38 -12.76
N GLY A 256 6.81 8.15 -12.71
CA GLY A 256 6.17 7.04 -13.39
C GLY A 256 5.82 5.88 -12.47
N LYS A 257 5.73 4.67 -13.03
CA LYS A 257 5.16 3.50 -12.35
C LYS A 257 6.02 2.25 -12.57
N ILE A 258 5.80 1.23 -11.75
CA ILE A 258 6.42 -0.08 -11.93
C ILE A 258 5.39 -1.12 -12.35
N ILE A 259 5.84 -2.08 -13.16
CA ILE A 259 4.98 -3.09 -13.78
C ILE A 259 5.62 -4.46 -13.62
N PHE A 260 4.88 -5.39 -13.02
CA PHE A 260 5.22 -6.81 -12.98
C PHE A 260 4.24 -7.57 -13.89
N LYS A 261 4.76 -8.50 -14.70
CA LYS A 261 3.95 -9.35 -15.59
C LYS A 261 4.35 -10.81 -15.44
N LYS A 262 3.35 -11.70 -15.39
CA LYS A 262 3.60 -13.14 -15.31
C LYS A 262 2.49 -13.93 -16.00
N ILE A 263 2.90 -14.86 -16.86
CA ILE A 263 2.00 -15.86 -17.47
C ILE A 263 1.95 -17.08 -16.55
N ASN A 264 0.77 -17.70 -16.44
CA ASN A 264 0.48 -18.80 -15.53
C ASN A 264 0.89 -18.48 -14.08
N PHE A 265 0.53 -17.27 -13.64
CA PHE A 265 0.89 -16.77 -12.32
C PHE A 265 0.20 -17.59 -11.22
N LYS A 266 1.02 -18.25 -10.41
CA LYS A 266 0.61 -18.97 -9.21
C LYS A 266 1.14 -18.20 -8.00
N PRO A 267 0.28 -17.44 -7.30
CA PRO A 267 0.75 -16.65 -6.18
C PRO A 267 1.18 -17.54 -5.01
N ASP A 268 2.47 -17.46 -4.69
CA ASP A 268 3.12 -18.15 -3.56
C ASP A 268 3.21 -17.28 -2.29
N GLY A 269 2.85 -16.01 -2.42
CA GLY A 269 2.71 -15.07 -1.31
C GLY A 269 1.98 -13.79 -1.74
N ASP A 270 1.70 -12.94 -0.76
CA ASP A 270 0.93 -11.71 -0.95
C ASP A 270 1.85 -10.49 -1.14
N LEU A 271 1.30 -9.41 -1.68
CA LEU A 271 2.03 -8.17 -1.89
C LEU A 271 2.14 -7.39 -0.58
N PHE A 272 3.35 -6.94 -0.25
CA PHE A 272 3.63 -5.95 0.79
C PHE A 272 4.54 -4.87 0.21
N VAL A 273 4.06 -3.63 0.20
CA VAL A 273 4.79 -2.45 -0.26
C VAL A 273 4.94 -1.49 0.91
N TYR A 274 6.15 -0.96 1.13
CA TYR A 274 6.40 -0.06 2.25
C TYR A 274 7.47 0.98 1.95
N SER A 275 7.39 2.12 2.62
CA SER A 275 8.43 3.14 2.66
C SER A 275 8.83 3.35 4.11
N GLN A 276 10.11 3.28 4.41
CA GLN A 276 10.61 3.49 5.77
C GLN A 276 10.63 4.98 6.11
N ASN A 277 10.36 5.29 7.38
CA ASN A 277 10.68 6.59 7.93
C ASN A 277 12.20 6.77 8.01
N ILE A 278 12.65 7.99 7.81
CA ILE A 278 14.01 8.39 8.19
C ILE A 278 14.04 8.53 9.71
N LEU A 279 14.63 7.54 10.37
CA LEU A 279 14.82 7.51 11.82
C LEU A 279 16.32 7.59 12.15
N GLY A 280 16.65 8.24 13.27
CA GLY A 280 18.00 8.23 13.84
C GLY A 280 19.01 9.16 13.16
N PHE A 281 18.60 9.98 12.19
CA PHE A 281 19.44 11.01 11.60
C PHE A 281 19.18 12.35 12.28
N GLU A 282 20.13 12.79 13.12
CA GLU A 282 20.07 14.10 13.79
C GLU A 282 20.67 15.23 12.93
N ASP A 283 21.33 14.88 11.83
CA ASP A 283 22.00 15.79 10.91
C ASP A 283 21.49 15.64 9.47
N LEU A 284 22.20 16.25 8.52
CA LEU A 284 21.91 16.13 7.09
C LEU A 284 22.73 15.03 6.41
N SER A 285 23.21 14.00 7.11
CA SER A 285 23.96 12.91 6.47
C SER A 285 23.11 12.10 5.48
N TYR A 286 21.78 12.13 5.63
CA TYR A 286 20.84 11.55 4.67
C TYR A 286 19.60 12.44 4.48
N LEU A 287 19.08 12.49 3.25
CA LEU A 287 17.83 13.19 2.92
C LEU A 287 16.84 12.23 2.26
N PRO A 288 15.53 12.32 2.55
CA PRO A 288 14.55 11.47 1.92
C PRO A 288 14.34 11.86 0.48
N TYR A 289 14.15 10.84 -0.38
CA TYR A 289 13.70 11.11 -1.72
C TYR A 289 12.29 11.72 -1.71
N SER A 290 11.39 11.16 -0.89
CA SER A 290 10.00 11.63 -0.76
C SER A 290 9.92 12.99 -0.09
N TYR A 291 9.16 13.90 -0.70
CA TYR A 291 8.87 15.20 -0.10
C TYR A 291 7.86 15.11 1.05
N TYR A 292 7.17 13.98 1.24
CA TYR A 292 6.28 13.76 2.39
C TYR A 292 7.02 13.55 3.71
N GLN A 293 8.33 13.32 3.66
CA GLN A 293 9.17 13.18 4.86
C GLN A 293 9.95 14.46 5.20
N ALA A 294 9.58 15.59 4.59
CA ALA A 294 10.32 16.85 4.73
C ALA A 294 10.32 17.41 6.17
N GLU A 295 9.32 17.06 6.98
CA GLU A 295 9.22 17.50 8.38
C GLU A 295 10.25 16.82 9.30
N ASN A 296 10.74 15.65 8.91
CA ASN A 296 11.73 14.87 9.66
C ASN A 296 13.18 15.24 9.30
N ILE A 297 13.40 16.24 8.45
CA ILE A 297 14.74 16.68 8.04
C ILE A 297 15.31 17.66 9.07
N ALA A 298 16.54 17.42 9.53
CA ALA A 298 17.25 18.29 10.46
C ALA A 298 17.39 19.73 9.93
N LYS A 299 17.54 20.70 10.85
CA LYS A 299 17.81 22.09 10.49
C LYS A 299 19.27 22.25 10.05
N PRO A 300 19.57 23.17 9.11
CA PRO A 300 20.93 23.41 8.70
C PRO A 300 21.70 24.17 9.79
N GLU A 301 22.94 23.77 10.03
CA GLU A 301 23.86 24.37 11.00
C GLU A 301 24.82 25.37 10.36
N ASN A 302 25.00 25.29 9.05
CA ASN A 302 25.93 26.13 8.29
C ASN A 302 25.41 26.46 6.88
N ASP A 303 26.15 27.31 6.18
CA ASP A 303 25.80 27.80 4.85
C ASP A 303 25.72 26.69 3.79
N LEU A 304 26.62 25.72 3.85
CA LEU A 304 26.63 24.56 2.94
C LEU A 304 25.37 23.71 3.14
N GLN A 305 25.04 23.38 4.38
CA GLN A 305 23.82 22.64 4.72
C GLN A 305 22.56 23.40 4.29
N ARG A 306 22.50 24.72 4.47
CA ARG A 306 21.39 25.54 3.95
C ARG A 306 21.29 25.44 2.43
N LYS A 307 22.41 25.49 1.71
CA LYS A 307 22.46 25.31 0.25
C LYS A 307 22.04 23.90 -0.17
N ILE A 308 22.40 22.86 0.58
CA ILE A 308 21.93 21.48 0.35
C ILE A 308 20.39 21.46 0.41
N LEU A 309 19.79 21.94 1.51
CA LEU A 309 18.34 21.91 1.66
C LEU A 309 17.64 22.74 0.58
N LYS A 310 18.11 23.95 0.31
CA LYS A 310 17.60 24.81 -0.77
C LYS A 310 17.57 24.10 -2.14
N ASN A 311 18.61 23.30 -2.43
CA ASN A 311 18.74 22.64 -3.73
C ASN A 311 18.08 21.24 -3.82
N LEU A 312 17.57 20.71 -2.71
CA LEU A 312 16.95 19.38 -2.67
C LEU A 312 15.87 19.17 -3.75
N PRO A 313 14.93 20.11 -4.01
CA PRO A 313 13.92 19.92 -5.06
C PRO A 313 14.51 19.73 -6.47
N PHE A 314 15.67 20.33 -6.76
CA PHE A 314 16.35 20.19 -8.04
C PHE A 314 17.19 18.92 -8.10
N ALA A 315 17.83 18.53 -6.99
CA ALA A 315 18.52 17.25 -6.89
C ALA A 315 17.56 16.07 -7.14
N ARG A 316 16.33 16.14 -6.61
CA ARG A 316 15.28 15.13 -6.85
C ARG A 316 14.95 14.93 -8.33
N ARG A 317 15.14 15.96 -9.14
CA ARG A 317 14.91 15.98 -10.59
C ARG A 317 16.19 15.70 -11.42
N GLY A 318 17.31 15.45 -10.76
CA GLY A 318 18.57 15.10 -11.40
C GLY A 318 19.48 16.28 -11.76
N TYR A 319 19.32 17.44 -11.11
CA TYR A 319 20.21 18.58 -11.38
C TYR A 319 21.68 18.27 -11.14
N VAL A 320 22.51 18.43 -12.16
CA VAL A 320 23.95 18.20 -12.10
C VAL A 320 24.67 19.41 -11.49
N PHE A 321 25.07 19.29 -10.23
CA PHE A 321 25.75 20.33 -9.49
C PHE A 321 27.17 20.61 -9.97
N GLN A 322 27.48 21.89 -10.18
CA GLN A 322 28.83 22.37 -10.52
C GLN A 322 29.66 22.68 -9.27
N ASN A 323 29.03 23.07 -8.16
CA ASN A 323 29.72 23.27 -6.89
C ASN A 323 30.21 21.91 -6.36
N PRO A 324 31.52 21.73 -6.08
CA PRO A 324 32.09 20.43 -5.70
C PRO A 324 31.51 19.82 -4.42
N GLU A 325 31.16 20.65 -3.43
CA GLU A 325 30.62 20.19 -2.15
C GLU A 325 29.19 19.68 -2.32
N LEU A 326 28.34 20.43 -3.02
CA LEU A 326 26.97 20.00 -3.34
C LEU A 326 26.95 18.76 -4.23
N LYS A 327 27.85 18.71 -5.22
CA LYS A 327 27.99 17.54 -6.10
C LYS A 327 28.32 16.29 -5.30
N THR A 328 29.39 16.34 -4.50
CA THR A 328 29.81 15.24 -3.63
C THR A 328 28.67 14.80 -2.71
N TYR A 329 27.96 15.75 -2.10
CA TYR A 329 26.86 15.45 -1.21
C TYR A 329 25.72 14.67 -1.90
N PHE A 330 25.20 15.18 -3.01
CA PHE A 330 24.07 14.54 -3.69
C PHE A 330 24.45 13.24 -4.42
N GLU A 331 25.69 13.13 -4.94
CA GLU A 331 26.18 11.89 -5.54
C GLU A 331 26.31 10.74 -4.53
N ASN A 332 26.43 11.04 -3.24
CA ASN A 332 26.42 10.04 -2.17
C ASN A 332 25.01 9.57 -1.78
N LEU A 333 23.95 10.26 -2.21
CA LEU A 333 22.58 9.82 -1.94
C LEU A 333 22.18 8.72 -2.90
N ASP A 334 21.79 7.58 -2.34
CA ASP A 334 21.40 6.37 -3.05
C ASP A 334 20.27 6.61 -4.07
N TRP A 335 19.33 7.51 -3.82
CA TRP A 335 18.22 7.82 -4.70
C TRP A 335 18.57 8.82 -5.81
N TYR A 336 19.71 9.51 -5.75
CA TYR A 336 20.07 10.54 -6.73
C TYR A 336 20.32 9.94 -8.12
N ILE A 337 19.71 10.54 -9.13
CA ILE A 337 19.80 10.14 -10.54
C ILE A 337 20.14 11.41 -11.35
N PRO A 338 21.42 11.68 -11.67
CA PRO A 338 21.80 12.86 -12.42
C PRO A 338 21.24 12.82 -13.85
N ASP A 339 20.62 13.91 -14.27
CA ASP A 339 20.11 14.13 -15.64
C ASP A 339 20.81 15.37 -16.24
N PRO A 340 21.82 15.17 -17.11
CA PRO A 340 22.51 16.28 -17.79
C PRO A 340 21.60 17.14 -18.66
N LYS A 341 20.39 16.69 -18.99
CA LYS A 341 19.40 17.44 -19.78
C LYS A 341 18.45 18.26 -18.91
N TYR A 342 18.44 18.05 -17.59
CA TYR A 342 17.56 18.78 -16.70
C TYR A 342 18.04 20.22 -16.52
N ILE A 343 17.14 21.17 -16.80
CA ILE A 343 17.33 22.60 -16.57
C ILE A 343 16.45 23.01 -15.37
N PRO A 344 17.03 23.53 -14.28
CA PRO A 344 16.24 23.98 -13.13
C PRO A 344 15.23 25.05 -13.49
N ASP A 345 13.97 24.79 -13.13
CA ASP A 345 12.88 25.76 -13.25
C ASP A 345 12.06 25.79 -11.94
N LEU A 346 12.05 26.96 -11.29
CA LEU A 346 11.26 27.18 -10.07
C LEU A 346 9.76 27.00 -10.31
N ASN A 347 9.27 27.27 -11.53
CA ASN A 347 7.85 27.11 -11.83
C ASN A 347 7.42 25.65 -11.87
N SER A 348 8.34 24.74 -12.20
CA SER A 348 8.13 23.28 -12.23
C SER A 348 8.07 22.61 -10.84
N LEU A 349 8.37 23.35 -9.77
CA LEU A 349 8.28 22.86 -8.40
C LEU A 349 6.83 22.78 -7.91
N THR A 350 6.53 21.78 -7.08
CA THR A 350 5.22 21.69 -6.40
C THR A 350 5.03 22.87 -5.43
N PRO A 351 3.78 23.18 -5.00
CA PRO A 351 3.55 24.20 -3.98
C PRO A 351 4.37 23.98 -2.69
N GLU A 352 4.51 22.73 -2.26
CA GLU A 352 5.29 22.33 -1.08
C GLU A 352 6.79 22.56 -1.31
N GLU A 353 7.31 22.21 -2.48
CA GLU A 353 8.71 22.42 -2.84
C GLU A 353 9.04 23.91 -3.00
N LYS A 354 8.11 24.74 -3.47
CA LYS A 354 8.29 26.20 -3.52
C LYS A 354 8.38 26.81 -2.13
N LYS A 355 7.51 26.39 -1.20
CA LYS A 355 7.60 26.78 0.22
C LYS A 355 8.92 26.33 0.83
N TRP A 356 9.35 25.12 0.53
CA TRP A 356 10.65 24.59 0.96
C TRP A 356 11.82 25.41 0.42
N TYR A 357 11.83 25.72 -0.88
CA TYR A 357 12.87 26.52 -1.50
C TYR A 357 12.98 27.91 -0.87
N GLU A 358 11.85 28.62 -0.71
CA GLU A 358 11.85 29.96 -0.10
C GLU A 358 12.23 29.93 1.39
N LYS A 359 11.92 28.86 2.13
CA LYS A 359 12.36 28.69 3.53
C LYS A 359 13.89 28.69 3.68
N TRP A 360 14.61 28.16 2.69
CA TRP A 360 16.06 27.97 2.73
C TRP A 360 16.85 28.88 1.78
N LYS A 361 16.15 29.77 1.08
CA LYS A 361 16.75 30.80 0.23
C LYS A 361 17.59 31.76 1.06
#